data_AF-A0ABC8L393-F1
#
_entry.id   AF-A0ABC8L393-F1
#
_cell.length_a   1.000
_cell.length_b   1.000
_cell.length_c   1.000
_cell.angle_alpha   90.00
_cell.angle_beta   90.00
_cell.angle_gamma   90.00
#
_symmetry.space_group_name_H-M   'P 1'
#
loop_
_entity.id
_entity.type
_entity.pdbx_description
1 polymer ?
#
loop_
_entity_poly.entity_id
_entity_poly.type
_entity_poly.pdbx_seq_one_letter_code
_entity_poly.pdbx_strand_id
1 'polypeptide(L)'
;MSSTKIFQVQGQPLPRVPVRNHGMINSVVCGVHIISYNRVSNVHNRTSGPSLGYVPTRTNEIPFLRGDRNGRFGRFGGKFVPETLMSCLRDLEDEFNFVLSDQEFQVELTAALRDYVGRETPLYFAERLTQHYKTIARTTGDGPEIYLKREDLSHGGSHKINNALAQAMIARRLGSSRVVAATGAGQHGVATAAACAKLSLECTVFMGSTDIEKQSSNVFSMKMLGAQVKSVEGTFQDASSEAIRNWVEKLETTYYLSGTVVGPHPSPLMVREFQSVIGKETRRQANQRWGGKPDVLVACVGSGSNALGLFHEFVGDEDVRLVGIEAAGLGLDSGKHSATLAVGDVGVYHGSMSYLLQDDQGQILRPHSIGVGLEYPGVGPEISFLKESGRAEFYTATDQEAIQACMLLSRLEGIIPALETAHALAFLDKLVPTLHDGAKVVLNCSGRGDKDIKTLIQRGMPSSLC
;
A
#
# COMPACT_ATOMS: atom_id res chain seq x y z
N MET A 1 -3.84 72.39 8.72
CA MET A 1 -3.14 71.76 7.58
C MET A 1 -2.41 70.56 8.13
N SER A 2 -2.62 69.30 7.78
CA SER A 2 -3.37 68.64 6.71
C SER A 2 -3.73 67.25 7.22
N SER A 3 -4.98 66.86 7.04
CA SER A 3 -5.50 65.50 7.18
C SER A 3 -4.96 64.59 6.08
N THR A 4 -4.60 63.34 6.39
CA THR A 4 -4.55 62.28 5.37
C THR A 4 -5.13 60.98 5.92
N LYS A 5 -6.06 60.43 5.13
CA LYS A 5 -6.99 59.33 5.40
C LYS A 5 -6.29 57.97 5.37
N ILE A 6 -6.70 57.07 6.27
CA ILE A 6 -6.45 55.63 6.16
C ILE A 6 -7.61 55.03 5.35
N PHE A 7 -7.31 54.44 4.20
CA PHE A 7 -8.27 53.68 3.39
C PHE A 7 -8.38 52.25 3.92
N GLN A 8 -9.58 51.85 4.36
CA GLN A 8 -9.98 50.46 4.50
C GLN A 8 -10.21 49.86 3.10
N VAL A 9 -9.52 48.76 2.80
CA VAL A 9 -9.82 47.91 1.63
C VAL A 9 -10.76 46.80 2.10
N GLN A 10 -12.02 46.86 1.65
CA GLN A 10 -13.00 45.78 1.81
C GLN A 10 -12.67 44.64 0.84
N GLY A 11 -12.51 43.43 1.36
CA GLY A 11 -12.37 42.21 0.56
C GLY A 11 -13.69 41.80 -0.08
N GLN A 12 -13.67 41.49 -1.38
CA GLN A 12 -14.81 40.91 -2.08
C GLN A 12 -15.00 39.43 -1.68
N PRO A 13 -16.25 38.93 -1.56
CA PRO A 13 -16.51 37.52 -1.35
C PRO A 13 -16.44 36.72 -2.67
N LEU A 14 -15.86 35.52 -2.60
CA LEU A 14 -15.78 34.54 -3.70
C LEU A 14 -17.18 34.05 -4.12
N PRO A 15 -17.41 33.73 -5.42
CA PRO A 15 -18.70 33.27 -5.90
C PRO A 15 -19.02 31.84 -5.43
N ARG A 16 -20.26 31.65 -4.95
CA ARG A 16 -20.82 30.34 -4.55
C ARG A 16 -21.14 29.50 -5.78
N VAL A 17 -20.73 28.22 -5.77
CA VAL A 17 -21.15 27.18 -6.73
C VAL A 17 -22.60 26.78 -6.42
N PRO A 18 -23.50 26.64 -7.41
CA PRO A 18 -24.89 26.29 -7.15
C PRO A 18 -25.06 24.80 -6.84
N VAL A 19 -25.76 24.51 -5.75
CA VAL A 19 -26.24 23.18 -5.33
C VAL A 19 -27.34 22.72 -6.28
N ARG A 20 -27.24 21.51 -6.85
CA ARG A 20 -28.30 20.89 -7.66
C ARG A 20 -29.32 20.18 -6.74
N ASN A 21 -30.48 20.80 -6.56
CA ASN A 21 -31.67 20.15 -5.99
C ASN A 21 -32.30 19.21 -7.01
N HIS A 22 -32.48 17.93 -6.66
CA HIS A 22 -33.33 17.01 -7.41
C HIS A 22 -34.77 17.10 -6.85
N GLY A 23 -35.63 17.85 -7.54
CA GLY A 23 -37.06 17.85 -7.33
C GLY A 23 -37.76 17.06 -8.43
N MET A 24 -38.47 16.00 -8.06
CA MET A 24 -39.45 15.32 -8.93
C MET A 24 -40.65 16.25 -9.18
N ILE A 25 -41.01 16.48 -10.45
CA ILE A 25 -42.36 16.92 -10.84
C ILE A 25 -42.77 16.22 -12.13
N ASN A 26 -43.92 15.54 -12.08
CA ASN A 26 -44.70 15.07 -13.22
C ASN A 26 -45.37 16.26 -13.94
N SER A 27 -45.30 16.35 -15.27
CA SER A 27 -46.47 16.66 -16.13
C SER A 27 -46.14 16.76 -17.62
N VAL A 28 -46.91 15.98 -18.39
CA VAL A 28 -47.68 16.29 -19.60
C VAL A 28 -47.07 17.17 -20.72
N VAL A 29 -47.00 16.51 -21.87
CA VAL A 29 -46.80 16.93 -23.27
C VAL A 29 -47.54 18.22 -23.68
N CYS A 30 -46.83 19.15 -24.32
CA CYS A 30 -47.26 19.80 -25.57
C CYS A 30 -46.04 20.39 -26.31
N GLY A 31 -45.95 20.11 -27.60
CA GLY A 31 -44.69 20.11 -28.35
C GLY A 31 -44.30 21.41 -29.03
N VAL A 32 -42.98 21.59 -29.21
CA VAL A 32 -42.34 22.32 -30.32
C VAL A 32 -41.00 21.63 -30.59
N HIS A 33 -40.68 21.45 -31.87
CA HIS A 33 -39.57 20.67 -32.44
C HIS A 33 -38.20 20.77 -31.73
N ILE A 34 -37.67 19.61 -31.33
CA ILE A 34 -36.25 19.42 -30.97
C ILE A 34 -35.52 18.87 -32.20
N ILE A 35 -34.57 19.65 -32.72
CA ILE A 35 -33.60 19.20 -33.71
C ILE A 35 -32.63 18.24 -33.00
N SER A 36 -32.59 16.99 -33.46
CA SER A 36 -31.65 15.97 -33.02
C SER A 36 -30.22 16.34 -33.46
N TYR A 37 -29.29 16.50 -32.52
CA TYR A 37 -27.86 16.40 -32.84
C TYR A 37 -27.40 14.97 -32.57
N ASN A 38 -27.35 14.20 -33.65
CA ASN A 38 -26.65 12.92 -33.72
C ASN A 38 -25.15 13.15 -33.45
N ARG A 39 -24.57 12.33 -32.55
CA ARG A 39 -23.12 12.13 -32.41
C ARG A 39 -22.57 11.63 -33.74
N VAL A 40 -21.79 12.45 -34.42
CA VAL A 40 -20.93 12.04 -35.53
C VAL A 40 -19.50 12.02 -35.05
N SER A 41 -18.90 10.84 -35.06
CA SER A 41 -17.47 10.60 -34.92
C SER A 41 -16.75 11.12 -36.17
N ASN A 42 -16.04 12.24 -36.05
CA ASN A 42 -15.15 12.72 -37.10
C ASN A 42 -13.74 12.17 -36.88
N VAL A 43 -13.37 11.22 -37.73
CA VAL A 43 -11.99 10.80 -37.98
C VAL A 43 -11.38 11.82 -38.95
N HIS A 44 -10.30 12.51 -38.54
CA HIS A 44 -9.41 13.21 -39.47
C HIS A 44 -7.96 12.83 -39.18
N ASN A 45 -7.33 12.29 -40.23
CA ASN A 45 -5.92 11.94 -40.33
C ASN A 45 -5.05 13.20 -40.47
N ARG A 46 -3.90 13.28 -39.78
CA ARG A 46 -2.59 13.65 -40.37
C ARG A 46 -1.42 13.62 -39.36
N THR A 47 -0.35 12.97 -39.83
CA THR A 47 1.11 13.21 -39.66
C THR A 47 1.83 12.96 -38.33
N SER A 48 2.46 11.77 -38.28
CA SER A 48 3.87 11.48 -37.93
C SER A 48 4.51 12.19 -36.72
N GLY A 49 4.54 11.46 -35.59
CA GLY A 49 5.42 11.63 -34.42
C GLY A 49 5.69 10.24 -33.80
N PRO A 50 6.74 10.06 -32.99
CA PRO A 50 7.34 8.75 -32.73
C PRO A 50 6.38 7.81 -31.98
N SER A 51 6.38 6.55 -32.41
CA SER A 51 5.52 5.47 -31.93
C SER A 51 5.66 5.23 -30.42
N LEU A 52 4.65 5.64 -29.66
CA LEU A 52 4.35 5.10 -28.34
C LEU A 52 3.79 3.68 -28.50
N GLY A 53 4.69 2.71 -28.69
CA GLY A 53 4.37 1.30 -28.85
C GLY A 53 4.72 0.50 -27.60
N TYR A 54 3.85 0.55 -26.59
CA TYR A 54 3.54 -0.60 -25.72
C TYR A 54 2.26 -0.27 -24.94
N VAL A 55 1.12 -0.76 -25.44
CA VAL A 55 -0.11 -0.83 -24.65
C VAL A 55 -0.01 -2.14 -23.87
N PRO A 56 0.05 -2.14 -22.52
CA PRO A 56 0.03 -3.39 -21.78
C PRO A 56 -1.25 -4.15 -22.12
N THR A 57 -1.11 -5.39 -22.57
CA THR A 57 -2.22 -6.34 -22.66
C THR A 57 -2.92 -6.37 -21.30
N ARG A 58 -4.17 -5.89 -21.26
CA ARG A 58 -5.01 -5.99 -20.06
C ARG A 58 -5.05 -7.45 -19.63
N THR A 59 -4.58 -7.72 -18.42
CA THR A 59 -4.62 -9.00 -17.68
C THR A 59 -6.05 -9.45 -17.31
N ASN A 60 -7.05 -9.05 -18.10
CA ASN A 60 -8.48 -9.23 -17.82
C ASN A 60 -8.97 -10.68 -17.96
N GLU A 61 -8.14 -11.62 -18.45
CA GLU A 61 -8.57 -12.98 -18.77
C GLU A 61 -8.13 -14.05 -17.78
N ILE A 62 -7.46 -13.70 -16.67
CA ILE A 62 -7.17 -14.67 -15.61
C ILE A 62 -8.18 -14.43 -14.46
N PRO A 63 -9.20 -15.28 -14.27
CA PRO A 63 -10.17 -15.17 -13.18
C PRO A 63 -9.52 -15.07 -11.79
N PHE A 64 -8.30 -15.62 -11.67
CA PHE A 64 -7.44 -15.56 -10.50
C PHE A 64 -7.13 -14.13 -10.00
N LEU A 65 -7.12 -13.13 -10.89
CA LEU A 65 -6.58 -11.79 -10.58
C LEU A 65 -7.61 -10.79 -10.06
N ARG A 66 -8.92 -11.00 -10.22
CA ARG A 66 -9.94 -10.01 -9.75
C ARG A 66 -10.77 -10.49 -8.57
N GLY A 67 -10.65 -11.77 -8.18
CA GLY A 67 -11.61 -12.40 -7.30
C GLY A 67 -12.97 -12.60 -7.97
N ASP A 68 -13.88 -13.28 -7.29
CA ASP A 68 -15.26 -13.44 -7.75
C ASP A 68 -16.08 -12.15 -7.58
N ARG A 69 -17.34 -12.17 -8.04
CA ARG A 69 -18.27 -11.03 -7.93
C ARG A 69 -18.60 -10.64 -6.48
N ASN A 70 -18.26 -11.47 -5.50
CA ASN A 70 -18.45 -11.20 -4.08
C ASN A 70 -17.16 -10.69 -3.41
N GLY A 71 -16.11 -10.40 -4.20
CA GLY A 71 -14.83 -9.96 -3.67
C GLY A 71 -14.05 -11.07 -2.98
N ARG A 72 -14.19 -12.32 -3.45
CA ARG A 72 -13.48 -13.48 -2.88
C ARG A 72 -12.38 -14.00 -3.81
N PHE A 73 -11.26 -14.40 -3.22
CA PHE A 73 -10.19 -15.14 -3.86
C PHE A 73 -10.22 -16.58 -3.35
N GLY A 74 -10.79 -17.50 -4.13
CA GLY A 74 -11.16 -18.81 -3.62
C GLY A 74 -12.14 -18.67 -2.44
N ARG A 75 -11.77 -19.17 -1.27
CA ARG A 75 -12.57 -19.01 -0.04
C ARG A 75 -12.33 -17.72 0.74
N PHE A 76 -11.26 -16.98 0.42
CA PHE A 76 -10.84 -15.81 1.19
C PHE A 76 -11.49 -14.53 0.69
N GLY A 77 -11.63 -13.51 1.53
CA GLY A 77 -12.18 -12.19 1.17
C GLY A 77 -13.61 -12.00 1.65
N GLY A 78 -14.47 -11.42 0.81
CA GLY A 78 -15.87 -11.15 1.12
C GLY A 78 -16.14 -9.87 1.92
N LYS A 79 -17.38 -9.73 2.39
CA LYS A 79 -17.89 -8.58 3.17
C LYS A 79 -18.50 -9.07 4.48
N PHE A 80 -17.67 -9.28 5.50
CA PHE A 80 -18.11 -9.73 6.83
C PHE A 80 -18.29 -8.55 7.78
N VAL A 81 -19.23 -7.66 7.44
CA VAL A 81 -19.49 -6.40 8.16
C VAL A 81 -20.96 -6.28 8.55
N PRO A 82 -21.31 -5.41 9.52
CA PRO A 82 -22.70 -5.07 9.79
C PRO A 82 -23.41 -4.50 8.55
N GLU A 83 -24.72 -4.76 8.43
CA GLU A 83 -25.55 -4.30 7.31
C GLU A 83 -25.49 -2.77 7.10
N THR A 84 -25.28 -2.02 8.19
CA THR A 84 -25.15 -0.55 8.14
C THR A 84 -23.98 -0.05 7.30
N LEU A 85 -22.97 -0.88 7.00
CA LEU A 85 -21.83 -0.55 6.14
C LEU A 85 -22.03 -0.98 4.68
N MET A 86 -23.07 -1.75 4.36
CA MET A 86 -23.21 -2.35 3.03
C MET A 86 -23.48 -1.33 1.92
N SER A 87 -24.21 -0.25 2.21
CA SER A 87 -24.42 0.85 1.26
C SER A 87 -23.11 1.56 0.93
N CYS A 88 -22.36 1.99 1.95
CA CYS A 88 -21.10 2.71 1.77
C CYS A 88 -20.03 1.87 1.06
N LEU A 89 -19.97 0.56 1.34
CA LEU A 89 -19.09 -0.35 0.61
C LEU A 89 -19.51 -0.53 -0.84
N ARG A 90 -20.81 -0.42 -1.16
CA ARG A 90 -21.30 -0.46 -2.54
C ARG A 90 -20.95 0.81 -3.29
N ASP A 91 -21.18 1.98 -2.69
CA ASP A 91 -20.81 3.27 -3.28
C ASP A 91 -19.30 3.35 -3.54
N LEU A 92 -18.49 2.85 -2.60
CA LEU A 92 -17.04 2.73 -2.76
C LEU A 92 -16.66 1.78 -3.90
N GLU A 93 -17.33 0.64 -4.00
CA GLU A 93 -17.09 -0.35 -5.07
C GLU A 93 -17.45 0.20 -6.45
N ASP A 94 -18.58 0.90 -6.56
CA ASP A 94 -19.04 1.51 -7.80
C ASP A 94 -18.07 2.62 -8.25
N GLU A 95 -17.67 3.53 -7.36
CA GLU A 95 -16.68 4.57 -7.70
C GLU A 95 -15.32 3.96 -8.01
N PHE A 96 -14.86 2.96 -7.25
CA PHE A 96 -13.61 2.25 -7.52
C PHE A 96 -13.63 1.64 -8.93
N ASN A 97 -14.69 0.90 -9.29
CA ASN A 97 -14.82 0.30 -10.61
C ASN A 97 -14.85 1.36 -11.72
N PHE A 98 -15.49 2.51 -11.47
CA PHE A 98 -15.53 3.62 -12.41
C PHE A 98 -14.14 4.21 -12.66
N VAL A 99 -13.40 4.55 -11.60
CA VAL A 99 -12.10 5.24 -11.72
C VAL A 99 -11.02 4.39 -12.39
N LEU A 100 -11.16 3.06 -12.39
CA LEU A 100 -10.26 2.17 -13.16
C LEU A 100 -10.34 2.39 -14.67
N SER A 101 -11.47 2.91 -15.17
CA SER A 101 -11.70 3.17 -16.59
C SER A 101 -11.81 4.65 -16.95
N ASP A 102 -11.93 5.54 -15.94
CA ASP A 102 -12.01 6.98 -16.12
C ASP A 102 -10.65 7.58 -16.54
N GLN A 103 -10.58 8.06 -17.78
CA GLN A 103 -9.36 8.65 -18.33
C GLN A 103 -8.91 9.89 -17.57
N GLU A 104 -9.84 10.73 -17.09
CA GLU A 104 -9.48 11.95 -16.37
C GLU A 104 -8.83 11.61 -15.04
N PHE A 105 -9.40 10.65 -14.30
CA PHE A 105 -8.82 10.16 -13.06
C PHE A 105 -7.43 9.55 -13.28
N GLN A 106 -7.27 8.71 -14.31
CA GLN A 106 -5.99 8.07 -14.60
C GLN A 106 -4.90 9.08 -14.99
N VAL A 107 -5.25 10.13 -15.73
CA VAL A 107 -4.32 11.24 -16.06
C VAL A 107 -3.92 11.99 -14.80
N GLU A 108 -4.89 12.36 -13.95
CA GLU A 108 -4.61 13.07 -12.69
C GLU A 108 -3.75 12.22 -11.75
N LEU A 109 -4.08 10.94 -11.58
CA LEU A 109 -3.34 10.02 -10.71
C LEU A 109 -1.91 9.81 -11.25
N THR A 110 -1.75 9.58 -12.55
CA THR A 110 -0.44 9.41 -13.17
C THR A 110 0.44 10.66 -12.99
N ALA A 111 -0.13 11.85 -13.21
CA ALA A 111 0.58 13.10 -12.99
C ALA A 111 0.98 13.27 -11.52
N ALA A 112 0.09 12.96 -10.57
CA ALA A 112 0.38 13.05 -9.16
C ALA A 112 1.41 12.01 -8.69
N LEU A 113 1.37 10.77 -9.21
CA LEU A 113 2.39 9.76 -8.95
C LEU A 113 3.76 10.20 -9.47
N ARG A 114 3.84 10.77 -10.68
CA ARG A 114 5.10 11.27 -11.25
C ARG A 114 5.64 12.48 -10.50
N ASP A 115 4.83 13.55 -10.42
CA ASP A 115 5.30 14.88 -10.02
C ASP A 115 5.30 15.09 -8.50
N TYR A 116 4.42 14.42 -7.77
CA TYR A 116 4.32 14.56 -6.32
C TYR A 116 4.92 13.38 -5.56
N VAL A 117 4.65 12.14 -6.00
CA VAL A 117 5.24 10.95 -5.35
C VAL A 117 6.69 10.72 -5.79
N GLY A 118 7.06 11.13 -7.00
CA GLY A 118 8.40 10.93 -7.56
C GLY A 118 8.56 9.58 -8.27
N ARG A 119 7.47 9.05 -8.83
CA ARG A 119 7.50 7.80 -9.61
C ARG A 119 8.06 8.04 -11.02
N GLU A 120 8.71 7.06 -11.64
CA GLU A 120 8.96 5.70 -11.13
C GLU A 120 10.10 5.60 -10.12
N THR A 121 10.02 4.62 -9.23
CA THR A 121 11.14 4.34 -8.30
C THR A 121 12.21 3.49 -9.00
N PRO A 122 13.51 3.70 -8.72
CA PRO A 122 14.56 2.91 -9.34
C PRO A 122 14.49 1.41 -9.04
N LEU A 123 14.84 0.59 -10.03
CA LEU A 123 15.26 -0.80 -9.84
C LEU A 123 16.79 -0.83 -9.72
N TYR A 124 17.30 -0.80 -8.50
CA TYR A 124 18.71 -0.60 -8.19
C TYR A 124 19.47 -1.92 -8.13
N PHE A 125 20.59 -2.06 -8.85
CA PHE A 125 21.48 -3.21 -8.72
C PHE A 125 22.35 -3.05 -7.47
N ALA A 126 22.15 -3.91 -6.47
CA ALA A 126 22.89 -3.88 -5.21
C ALA A 126 24.20 -4.67 -5.38
N GLU A 127 25.19 -4.03 -5.98
CA GLU A 127 26.45 -4.67 -6.39
C GLU A 127 27.21 -5.25 -5.20
N ARG A 128 27.38 -4.51 -4.10
CA ARG A 128 28.18 -4.96 -2.96
C ARG A 128 27.47 -6.06 -2.18
N LEU A 129 26.15 -5.98 -2.06
CA LEU A 129 25.30 -7.02 -1.50
C LEU A 129 25.36 -8.29 -2.37
N THR A 130 25.28 -8.12 -3.69
CA THR A 130 25.43 -9.21 -4.66
C THR A 130 26.78 -9.91 -4.47
N GLN A 131 27.89 -9.17 -4.41
CA GLN A 131 29.22 -9.76 -4.19
C GLN A 131 29.37 -10.44 -2.83
N HIS A 132 28.76 -9.88 -1.77
CA HIS A 132 28.72 -10.51 -0.46
C HIS A 132 28.12 -11.92 -0.51
N TYR A 133 26.95 -12.06 -1.14
CA TYR A 133 26.28 -13.35 -1.24
C TYR A 133 26.97 -14.35 -2.17
N LYS A 134 27.56 -13.90 -3.28
CA LYS A 134 28.40 -14.76 -4.14
C LYS A 134 29.58 -15.35 -3.38
N THR A 135 30.22 -14.54 -2.54
CA THR A 135 31.35 -14.98 -1.70
C THR A 135 30.93 -16.06 -0.70
N ILE A 136 29.79 -15.88 -0.02
CA ILE A 136 29.32 -16.82 1.01
C ILE A 136 28.78 -18.11 0.39
N ALA A 137 28.04 -18.01 -0.72
CA ALA A 137 27.49 -19.16 -1.41
C ALA A 137 28.56 -20.00 -2.14
N ARG A 138 29.83 -19.55 -2.16
CA ARG A 138 30.94 -20.22 -2.87
C ARG A 138 30.59 -20.56 -4.32
N THR A 139 29.84 -19.68 -4.98
CA THR A 139 29.45 -19.89 -6.37
C THR A 139 30.71 -19.90 -7.24
N THR A 140 30.82 -20.89 -8.11
CA THR A 140 31.98 -21.04 -9.02
C THR A 140 31.79 -20.26 -10.33
N GLY A 141 30.57 -19.77 -10.60
CA GLY A 141 30.25 -18.87 -11.71
C GLY A 141 29.72 -17.51 -11.23
N ASP A 142 28.93 -16.87 -12.09
CA ASP A 142 28.48 -15.49 -11.88
C ASP A 142 27.53 -15.32 -10.69
N GLY A 143 26.97 -16.37 -10.08
CA GLY A 143 26.04 -16.28 -8.94
C GLY A 143 24.77 -15.44 -9.18
N PRO A 144 23.81 -15.42 -8.24
CA PRO A 144 22.61 -14.61 -8.40
C PRO A 144 22.92 -13.11 -8.28
N GLU A 145 22.15 -12.30 -8.99
CA GLU A 145 22.18 -10.84 -8.93
C GLU A 145 21.01 -10.29 -8.13
N ILE A 146 21.29 -9.37 -7.21
CA ILE A 146 20.29 -8.81 -6.31
C ILE A 146 19.97 -7.37 -6.71
N TYR A 147 18.68 -7.13 -6.95
CA TYR A 147 18.11 -5.84 -7.27
C TYR A 147 17.14 -5.40 -6.18
N LEU A 148 17.15 -4.11 -5.85
CA LEU A 148 16.23 -3.49 -4.92
C LEU A 148 15.23 -2.63 -5.70
N LYS A 149 13.94 -2.89 -5.56
CA LYS A 149 12.88 -1.97 -5.99
C LYS A 149 12.71 -0.89 -4.92
N ARG A 150 13.14 0.35 -5.24
CA ARG A 150 13.41 1.43 -4.26
C ARG A 150 12.19 2.23 -3.82
N GLU A 151 11.16 1.57 -3.26
CA GLU A 151 9.98 2.26 -2.70
C GLU A 151 10.31 3.11 -1.46
N ASP A 152 11.49 2.93 -0.86
CA ASP A 152 12.06 3.80 0.17
C ASP A 152 12.30 5.25 -0.31
N LEU A 153 12.42 5.46 -1.62
CA LEU A 153 12.62 6.78 -2.24
C LEU A 153 11.32 7.50 -2.61
N SER A 154 10.16 6.85 -2.49
CA SER A 154 8.88 7.50 -2.74
C SER A 154 8.61 8.63 -1.73
N HIS A 155 7.88 9.66 -2.13
CA HIS A 155 7.45 10.71 -1.21
C HIS A 155 6.77 10.11 0.04
N GLY A 156 7.11 10.62 1.23
CA GLY A 156 6.68 10.03 2.50
C GLY A 156 7.56 8.86 2.98
N GLY A 157 8.43 8.32 2.14
CA GLY A 157 9.47 7.33 2.52
C GLY A 157 9.03 5.86 2.49
N SER A 158 7.88 5.55 1.88
CA SER A 158 7.43 4.17 1.69
C SER A 158 6.38 4.03 0.59
N HIS A 159 6.11 2.78 0.19
CA HIS A 159 5.07 2.39 -0.76
C HIS A 159 3.64 2.85 -0.36
N LYS A 160 3.39 3.23 0.90
CA LYS A 160 2.04 3.56 1.39
C LYS A 160 1.41 4.77 0.68
N ILE A 161 2.24 5.70 0.18
CA ILE A 161 1.77 6.91 -0.50
C ILE A 161 1.01 6.60 -1.81
N ASN A 162 1.36 5.53 -2.52
CA ASN A 162 0.69 5.13 -3.77
C ASN A 162 -0.82 4.95 -3.55
N ASN A 163 -1.15 4.18 -2.51
CA ASN A 163 -2.52 3.90 -2.10
C ASN A 163 -3.20 5.12 -1.47
N ALA A 164 -2.52 5.83 -0.57
CA ALA A 164 -3.11 6.95 0.15
C ALA A 164 -3.53 8.09 -0.78
N LEU A 165 -2.70 8.40 -1.78
CA LEU A 165 -3.01 9.44 -2.76
C LEU A 165 -4.23 9.06 -3.60
N ALA A 166 -4.26 7.86 -4.17
CA ALA A 166 -5.36 7.40 -5.01
C ALA A 166 -6.70 7.34 -4.24
N GLN A 167 -6.70 6.81 -3.02
CA GLN A 167 -7.90 6.78 -2.20
C GLN A 167 -8.36 8.17 -1.74
N ALA A 168 -7.45 9.09 -1.44
CA ALA A 168 -7.84 10.46 -1.10
C ALA A 168 -8.44 11.19 -2.31
N MET A 169 -8.00 10.89 -3.53
CA MET A 169 -8.64 11.38 -4.75
C MET A 169 -10.06 10.80 -4.92
N ILE A 170 -10.26 9.51 -4.62
CA ILE A 170 -11.60 8.89 -4.57
C ILE A 170 -12.48 9.57 -3.51
N ALA A 171 -11.96 9.78 -2.30
CA ALA A 171 -12.70 10.45 -1.22
C ALA A 171 -13.22 11.82 -1.66
N ARG A 172 -12.36 12.62 -2.31
CA ARG A 172 -12.75 13.92 -2.87
C ARG A 172 -13.85 13.81 -3.93
N ARG A 173 -13.80 12.79 -4.80
CA ARG A 173 -14.81 12.56 -5.85
C ARG A 173 -16.15 12.11 -5.29
N LEU A 174 -16.13 11.29 -4.25
CA LEU A 174 -17.31 10.91 -3.46
C LEU A 174 -17.89 12.09 -2.67
N GLY A 175 -17.26 13.27 -2.71
CA GLY A 175 -17.74 14.46 -1.98
C GLY A 175 -17.43 14.44 -0.48
N SER A 176 -16.59 13.52 -0.02
CA SER A 176 -16.15 13.48 1.37
C SER A 176 -15.25 14.69 1.67
N SER A 177 -15.55 15.43 2.72
CA SER A 177 -14.72 16.54 3.21
C SER A 177 -13.67 16.10 4.21
N ARG A 178 -13.83 14.88 4.78
CA ARG A 178 -13.02 14.36 5.86
C ARG A 178 -12.56 12.92 5.59
N VAL A 179 -11.33 12.63 5.95
CA VAL A 179 -10.71 11.31 5.89
C VAL A 179 -10.32 10.85 7.29
N VAL A 180 -10.63 9.59 7.60
CA VAL A 180 -10.16 8.91 8.81
C VAL A 180 -9.28 7.72 8.44
N ALA A 181 -8.24 7.48 9.22
CA ALA A 181 -7.36 6.32 9.07
C ALA A 181 -6.85 5.85 10.43
N ALA A 182 -6.39 4.60 10.51
CA ALA A 182 -5.69 4.05 11.66
C ALA A 182 -4.25 3.67 11.29
N THR A 183 -3.31 3.81 12.22
CA THR A 183 -1.90 3.50 11.97
C THR A 183 -1.23 2.91 13.20
N GLY A 184 -0.33 1.93 12.98
CA GLY A 184 0.58 1.39 14.00
C GLY A 184 1.96 2.04 13.87
N ALA A 185 2.75 1.60 12.88
CA ALA A 185 4.09 2.14 12.62
C ALA A 185 4.12 3.65 12.26
N GLY A 186 2.99 4.28 11.97
CA GLY A 186 2.89 5.71 11.64
C GLY A 186 2.99 6.01 10.14
N GLN A 187 3.62 5.15 9.34
CA GLN A 187 3.83 5.39 7.89
C GLN A 187 2.53 5.56 7.09
N HIS A 188 1.51 4.74 7.37
CA HIS A 188 0.19 4.91 6.73
C HIS A 188 -0.47 6.25 7.11
N GLY A 189 -0.37 6.63 8.38
CA GLY A 189 -0.87 7.91 8.87
C GLY A 189 -0.18 9.09 8.22
N VAL A 190 1.15 9.06 8.08
CA VAL A 190 1.92 10.10 7.38
C VAL A 190 1.52 10.19 5.91
N ALA A 191 1.41 9.06 5.20
CA ALA A 191 0.98 9.03 3.81
C ALA A 191 -0.45 9.59 3.63
N THR A 192 -1.36 9.23 4.53
CA THR A 192 -2.74 9.73 4.55
C THR A 192 -2.79 11.22 4.82
N ALA A 193 -2.04 11.71 5.81
CA ALA A 193 -1.94 13.14 6.13
C ALA A 193 -1.39 13.95 4.94
N ALA A 194 -0.34 13.46 4.28
CA ALA A 194 0.24 14.12 3.11
C ALA A 194 -0.75 14.20 1.94
N ALA A 195 -1.43 13.09 1.63
CA ALA A 195 -2.44 13.05 0.57
C ALA A 195 -3.63 13.99 0.87
N CYS A 196 -4.11 14.01 2.12
CA CYS A 196 -5.20 14.88 2.54
C CYS A 196 -4.80 16.36 2.48
N ALA A 197 -3.59 16.70 2.95
CA ALA A 197 -3.07 18.06 2.87
C ALA A 197 -3.00 18.56 1.42
N LYS A 198 -2.50 17.72 0.50
CA LYS A 198 -2.44 18.03 -0.94
C LYS A 198 -3.82 18.27 -1.56
N LEU A 199 -4.84 17.55 -1.10
CA LEU A 199 -6.19 17.56 -1.67
C LEU A 199 -7.18 18.41 -0.88
N SER A 200 -6.70 19.15 0.14
CA SER A 200 -7.52 19.98 1.03
C SER A 200 -8.66 19.21 1.72
N LEU A 201 -8.35 18.01 2.20
CA LEU A 201 -9.26 17.17 3.00
C LEU A 201 -8.88 17.24 4.47
N GLU A 202 -9.88 17.29 5.36
CA GLU A 202 -9.63 17.14 6.80
C GLU A 202 -9.12 15.72 7.09
N CYS A 203 -8.08 15.58 7.91
CA CYS A 203 -7.49 14.28 8.21
C CYS A 203 -7.49 14.00 9.71
N THR A 204 -8.08 12.89 10.12
CA THR A 204 -7.96 12.35 11.48
C THR A 204 -7.29 10.98 11.45
N VAL A 205 -6.17 10.84 12.13
CA VAL A 205 -5.46 9.56 12.26
C VAL A 205 -5.57 9.04 13.69
N PHE A 206 -6.10 7.82 13.84
CA PHE A 206 -6.16 7.10 15.10
C PHE A 206 -4.90 6.25 15.28
N MET A 207 -4.32 6.29 16.48
CA MET A 207 -3.08 5.58 16.78
C MET A 207 -3.09 5.11 18.23
N GLY A 208 -2.66 3.87 18.47
CA GLY A 208 -2.58 3.30 19.81
C GLY A 208 -1.59 4.09 20.68
N SER A 209 -1.91 4.29 21.96
CA SER A 209 -1.07 5.05 22.89
C SER A 209 0.34 4.46 22.99
N THR A 210 0.46 3.12 22.97
CA THR A 210 1.77 2.44 22.99
C THR A 210 2.59 2.68 21.73
N ASP A 211 1.94 2.95 20.59
CA ASP A 211 2.62 3.17 19.31
C ASP A 211 3.02 4.64 19.15
N ILE A 212 2.24 5.58 19.70
CA ILE A 212 2.57 7.01 19.71
C ILE A 212 3.93 7.27 20.36
N GLU A 213 4.22 6.60 21.47
CA GLU A 213 5.49 6.74 22.19
C GLU A 213 6.68 6.18 21.39
N LYS A 214 6.48 5.03 20.75
CA LYS A 214 7.50 4.36 19.92
C LYS A 214 7.80 5.12 18.64
N GLN A 215 6.77 5.74 18.03
CA GLN A 215 6.82 6.33 16.68
C GLN A 215 6.61 7.85 16.70
N SER A 216 7.25 8.52 17.67
CA SER A 216 7.07 9.96 17.90
C SER A 216 7.40 10.84 16.69
N SER A 217 8.38 10.44 15.87
CA SER A 217 8.75 11.14 14.63
C SER A 217 7.60 11.18 13.62
N ASN A 218 6.95 10.04 13.39
CA ASN A 218 5.80 9.95 12.48
C ASN A 218 4.59 10.71 13.02
N VAL A 219 4.36 10.69 14.35
CA VAL A 219 3.30 11.51 14.98
C VAL A 219 3.53 12.99 14.75
N PHE A 220 4.78 13.45 14.90
CA PHE A 220 5.14 14.84 14.63
C PHE A 220 4.93 15.18 13.14
N SER A 221 5.36 14.32 12.21
CA SER A 221 5.13 14.51 10.77
C SER A 221 3.65 14.63 10.42
N MET A 222 2.78 13.78 10.99
CA MET A 222 1.33 13.87 10.78
C MET A 222 0.76 15.22 11.22
N LYS A 223 1.17 15.71 12.39
CA LYS A 223 0.73 17.02 12.91
C LYS A 223 1.23 18.19 12.04
N MET A 224 2.48 18.12 11.58
CA MET A 224 3.05 19.12 10.66
C MET A 224 2.32 19.18 9.32
N LEU A 225 1.77 18.05 8.87
CA LEU A 225 0.92 17.96 7.67
C LEU A 225 -0.53 18.38 7.93
N GLY A 226 -0.87 18.86 9.13
CA GLY A 226 -2.20 19.35 9.48
C GLY A 226 -3.20 18.26 9.89
N ALA A 227 -2.77 17.01 10.06
CA ALA A 227 -3.66 15.95 10.52
C ALA A 227 -3.87 16.01 12.04
N GLN A 228 -5.10 15.72 12.48
CA GLN A 228 -5.40 15.47 13.88
C GLN A 228 -5.00 14.04 14.24
N VAL A 229 -4.07 13.87 15.17
CA VAL A 229 -3.69 12.54 15.70
C VAL A 229 -4.46 12.28 16.99
N LYS A 230 -5.35 11.27 16.99
CA LYS A 230 -6.13 10.85 18.15
C LYS A 230 -5.52 9.59 18.77
N SER A 231 -5.14 9.71 20.04
CA SER A 231 -4.66 8.57 20.83
C SER A 231 -5.84 7.67 21.20
N VAL A 232 -5.66 6.37 21.04
CA VAL A 232 -6.59 5.33 21.50
C VAL A 232 -5.86 4.47 22.52
N GLU A 233 -6.49 4.16 23.66
CA GLU A 233 -5.89 3.26 24.63
C GLU A 233 -5.71 1.86 24.00
N GLY A 234 -4.49 1.33 24.08
CA GLY A 234 -4.16 0.02 23.52
C GLY A 234 -3.27 0.11 22.28
N THR A 235 -3.56 -0.74 21.30
CA THR A 235 -2.72 -1.08 20.16
C THR A 235 -3.32 -0.62 18.82
N PHE A 236 -2.66 -0.97 17.71
CA PHE A 236 -3.20 -0.76 16.36
C PHE A 236 -4.61 -1.34 16.16
N GLN A 237 -4.94 -2.49 16.77
CA GLN A 237 -6.27 -3.09 16.68
C GLN A 237 -7.36 -2.15 17.24
N ASP A 238 -7.09 -1.55 18.39
CA ASP A 238 -8.00 -0.63 19.07
C ASP A 238 -8.17 0.65 18.25
N ALA A 239 -7.06 1.18 17.73
CA ALA A 239 -7.07 2.34 16.82
C ALA A 239 -7.85 2.07 15.52
N SER A 240 -7.71 0.88 14.93
CA SER A 240 -8.46 0.46 13.74
C SER A 240 -9.96 0.37 14.02
N SER A 241 -10.34 -0.22 15.15
CA SER A 241 -11.73 -0.32 15.58
C SER A 241 -12.36 1.06 15.79
N GLU A 242 -11.61 1.99 16.39
CA GLU A 242 -12.06 3.36 16.62
C GLU A 242 -12.21 4.17 15.32
N ALA A 243 -11.27 4.00 14.37
CA ALA A 243 -11.39 4.65 13.06
C ALA A 243 -12.64 4.18 12.30
N ILE A 244 -12.96 2.88 12.36
CA ILE A 244 -14.18 2.33 11.74
C ILE A 244 -15.43 2.86 12.46
N ARG A 245 -15.45 2.91 13.79
CA ARG A 245 -16.57 3.52 14.54
C ARG A 245 -16.80 4.97 14.12
N ASN A 246 -15.73 5.76 14.03
CA ASN A 246 -15.85 7.17 13.64
C ASN A 246 -16.28 7.36 12.18
N TRP A 247 -15.95 6.41 11.31
CA TRP A 247 -16.47 6.38 9.96
C TRP A 247 -17.99 6.13 9.94
N VAL A 248 -18.45 5.11 10.69
CA VAL A 248 -19.88 4.74 10.80
C VAL A 248 -20.74 5.90 11.36
N GLU A 249 -20.20 6.74 12.23
CA GLU A 249 -20.92 7.89 12.78
C GLU A 249 -21.26 8.97 11.74
N LYS A 250 -20.47 9.11 10.67
CA LYS A 250 -20.55 10.22 9.70
C LYS A 250 -20.32 9.77 8.26
N LEU A 251 -20.97 8.68 7.86
CA LEU A 251 -20.80 8.02 6.57
C LEU A 251 -20.94 8.97 5.35
N GLU A 252 -21.81 9.97 5.43
CA GLU A 252 -22.07 10.92 4.32
C GLU A 252 -20.90 11.88 4.02
N THR A 253 -20.02 12.12 5.00
CA THR A 253 -18.98 13.17 4.90
C THR A 253 -17.58 12.65 5.16
N THR A 254 -17.47 11.43 5.71
CA THR A 254 -16.22 10.84 6.16
C THR A 254 -15.88 9.61 5.32
N TYR A 255 -14.65 9.57 4.82
CA TYR A 255 -14.09 8.44 4.10
C TYR A 255 -13.08 7.69 4.99
N TYR A 256 -13.22 6.36 5.13
CA TYR A 256 -12.21 5.53 5.78
C TYR A 256 -11.14 5.10 4.78
N LEU A 257 -9.92 5.60 4.96
CA LEU A 257 -8.80 5.30 4.09
C LEU A 257 -8.06 4.05 4.58
N SER A 258 -8.37 2.92 3.94
CA SER A 258 -7.72 1.63 4.23
C SER A 258 -6.24 1.67 3.86
N GLY A 259 -5.37 1.31 4.81
CA GLY A 259 -3.92 1.36 4.64
C GLY A 259 -3.25 0.11 4.11
N THR A 260 -4.03 -0.94 3.85
CA THR A 260 -3.48 -2.22 3.42
C THR A 260 -4.54 -3.09 2.76
N VAL A 261 -4.12 -4.27 2.30
CA VAL A 261 -4.91 -5.23 1.53
C VAL A 261 -5.77 -6.14 2.42
N VAL A 262 -6.24 -5.63 3.56
CA VAL A 262 -7.19 -6.31 4.46
C VAL A 262 -8.48 -5.50 4.50
N GLY A 263 -9.49 -6.01 5.19
CA GLY A 263 -10.81 -5.37 5.24
C GLY A 263 -11.83 -6.07 4.35
N PRO A 264 -13.09 -5.62 4.39
CA PRO A 264 -14.12 -6.08 3.47
C PRO A 264 -13.84 -5.62 2.04
N HIS A 265 -14.34 -6.37 1.06
CA HIS A 265 -14.41 -5.90 -0.32
C HIS A 265 -15.15 -4.55 -0.40
N PRO A 266 -14.69 -3.56 -1.19
CA PRO A 266 -13.63 -3.63 -2.21
C PRO A 266 -12.21 -3.27 -1.72
N SER A 267 -12.00 -3.02 -0.42
CA SER A 267 -10.74 -2.43 0.06
C SER A 267 -9.48 -3.26 -0.28
N PRO A 268 -9.44 -4.59 -0.11
CA PRO A 268 -8.26 -5.38 -0.48
C PRO A 268 -7.87 -5.24 -1.96
N LEU A 269 -8.86 -5.36 -2.86
CA LEU A 269 -8.68 -5.25 -4.30
C LEU A 269 -8.20 -3.85 -4.69
N MET A 270 -8.86 -2.82 -4.16
CA MET A 270 -8.52 -1.42 -4.41
C MET A 270 -7.09 -1.08 -3.98
N VAL A 271 -6.69 -1.50 -2.77
CA VAL A 271 -5.32 -1.22 -2.29
C VAL A 271 -4.29 -1.94 -3.15
N ARG A 272 -4.53 -3.19 -3.56
CA ARG A 272 -3.62 -3.90 -4.45
C ARG A 272 -3.53 -3.21 -5.82
N GLU A 273 -4.64 -2.77 -6.40
CA GLU A 273 -4.62 -2.07 -7.70
C GLU A 273 -3.74 -0.81 -7.63
N PHE A 274 -3.88 0.00 -6.57
CA PHE A 274 -3.04 1.19 -6.40
C PHE A 274 -1.59 0.90 -6.03
N GLN A 275 -1.29 -0.28 -5.51
CA GLN A 275 0.09 -0.75 -5.30
C GLN A 275 0.70 -1.45 -6.52
N SER A 276 -0.11 -1.88 -7.50
CA SER A 276 0.35 -2.63 -8.69
C SER A 276 1.36 -1.88 -9.56
N VAL A 277 1.44 -0.55 -9.40
CA VAL A 277 2.46 0.30 -10.05
C VAL A 277 3.88 -0.19 -9.75
N ILE A 278 4.12 -0.77 -8.57
CA ILE A 278 5.41 -1.33 -8.16
C ILE A 278 5.84 -2.47 -9.10
N GLY A 279 4.96 -3.45 -9.30
CA GLY A 279 5.19 -4.58 -10.19
C GLY A 279 5.28 -4.16 -11.67
N LYS A 280 4.40 -3.26 -12.12
CA LYS A 280 4.39 -2.72 -13.49
C LYS A 280 5.71 -2.05 -13.85
N GLU A 281 6.21 -1.18 -12.97
CA GLU A 281 7.52 -0.55 -13.15
C GLU A 281 8.64 -1.59 -13.10
N THR A 282 8.58 -2.55 -12.17
CA THR A 282 9.58 -3.61 -12.06
C THR A 282 9.68 -4.42 -13.35
N ARG A 283 8.57 -4.86 -13.94
CA ARG A 283 8.55 -5.58 -15.23
C ARG A 283 9.19 -4.74 -16.33
N ARG A 284 8.78 -3.48 -16.44
CA ARG A 284 9.28 -2.55 -17.45
C ARG A 284 10.80 -2.34 -17.31
N GLN A 285 11.28 -2.12 -16.09
CA GLN A 285 12.69 -1.89 -15.77
C GLN A 285 13.53 -3.16 -15.94
N ALA A 286 13.03 -4.33 -15.56
CA ALA A 286 13.66 -5.63 -15.79
C ALA A 286 13.85 -5.90 -17.28
N ASN A 287 12.79 -5.72 -18.08
CA ASN A 287 12.85 -5.90 -19.53
C ASN A 287 13.85 -4.94 -20.19
N GLN A 288 13.95 -3.70 -19.70
CA GLN A 288 14.93 -2.74 -20.21
C GLN A 288 16.38 -3.08 -19.85
N ARG A 289 16.61 -3.69 -18.68
CA ARG A 289 17.96 -3.98 -18.18
C ARG A 289 18.52 -5.29 -18.72
N TRP A 290 17.71 -6.33 -18.79
CA TRP A 290 18.17 -7.66 -19.18
C TRP A 290 17.23 -8.40 -20.15
N GLY A 291 16.26 -7.70 -20.76
CA GLY A 291 15.42 -8.25 -21.83
C GLY A 291 14.40 -9.31 -21.37
N GLY A 292 14.11 -9.38 -20.07
CA GLY A 292 13.22 -10.40 -19.53
C GLY A 292 12.58 -10.04 -18.18
N LYS A 293 12.12 -11.07 -17.49
CA LYS A 293 11.51 -10.99 -16.15
C LYS A 293 12.53 -11.41 -15.07
N PRO A 294 12.32 -11.05 -13.81
CA PRO A 294 13.07 -11.59 -12.69
C PRO A 294 12.82 -13.09 -12.51
N ASP A 295 13.75 -13.82 -11.91
CA ASP A 295 13.54 -15.22 -11.50
C ASP A 295 12.80 -15.31 -10.16
N VAL A 296 13.09 -14.36 -9.25
CA VAL A 296 12.52 -14.35 -7.90
C VAL A 296 12.13 -12.93 -7.48
N LEU A 297 10.92 -12.78 -6.95
CA LEU A 297 10.44 -11.58 -6.29
C LEU A 297 10.34 -11.82 -4.78
N VAL A 298 10.94 -10.94 -3.98
CA VAL A 298 10.97 -11.06 -2.52
C VAL A 298 10.35 -9.82 -1.87
N ALA A 299 9.45 -10.00 -0.91
CA ALA A 299 8.82 -8.90 -0.19
C ALA A 299 8.47 -9.28 1.26
N CYS A 300 8.50 -8.32 2.18
CA CYS A 300 8.03 -8.54 3.54
C CYS A 300 6.50 -8.57 3.59
N VAL A 301 5.93 -9.42 4.44
CA VAL A 301 4.49 -9.64 4.58
C VAL A 301 4.08 -9.37 6.02
N GLY A 302 3.49 -8.20 6.24
CA GLY A 302 2.60 -7.98 7.38
C GLY A 302 1.20 -8.35 6.92
N SER A 303 0.40 -7.36 6.56
CA SER A 303 -0.87 -7.58 5.86
C SER A 303 -0.73 -7.83 4.34
N GLY A 304 0.38 -7.43 3.72
CA GLY A 304 0.74 -7.83 2.35
C GLY A 304 0.65 -6.77 1.24
N SER A 305 0.37 -5.49 1.53
CA SER A 305 0.16 -4.47 0.46
C SER A 305 1.35 -4.25 -0.47
N ASN A 306 2.57 -4.21 0.09
CA ASN A 306 3.80 -4.05 -0.71
C ASN A 306 4.12 -5.32 -1.51
N ALA A 307 3.86 -6.50 -0.93
CA ALA A 307 4.08 -7.78 -1.55
C ALA A 307 3.16 -7.95 -2.75
N LEU A 308 1.84 -7.75 -2.59
CA LEU A 308 0.90 -7.77 -3.71
C LEU A 308 1.22 -6.70 -4.75
N GLY A 309 1.64 -5.49 -4.34
CA GLY A 309 2.07 -4.46 -5.27
C GLY A 309 3.20 -4.91 -6.20
N LEU A 310 4.19 -5.64 -5.66
CA LEU A 310 5.29 -6.20 -6.44
C LEU A 310 4.86 -7.45 -7.23
N PHE A 311 4.12 -8.37 -6.61
CA PHE A 311 3.81 -9.68 -7.16
C PHE A 311 2.74 -9.67 -8.23
N HIS A 312 1.72 -8.80 -8.10
CA HIS A 312 0.48 -8.91 -8.88
C HIS A 312 0.70 -8.97 -10.39
N GLU A 313 1.65 -8.15 -10.89
CA GLU A 313 2.01 -8.12 -12.30
C GLU A 313 2.60 -9.45 -12.81
N PHE A 314 3.19 -10.27 -11.93
CA PHE A 314 3.90 -11.51 -12.24
C PHE A 314 3.14 -12.78 -11.81
N VAL A 315 1.93 -12.65 -11.25
CA VAL A 315 1.13 -13.80 -10.81
C VAL A 315 0.86 -14.79 -11.96
N GLY A 316 0.73 -14.32 -13.20
CA GLY A 316 0.58 -15.20 -14.38
C GLY A 316 1.88 -15.81 -14.92
N ASP A 317 3.05 -15.36 -14.46
CA ASP A 317 4.34 -15.94 -14.87
C ASP A 317 4.73 -17.08 -13.91
N GLU A 318 4.30 -18.30 -14.19
CA GLU A 318 4.47 -19.47 -13.30
C GLU A 318 5.93 -19.82 -12.97
N ASP A 319 6.86 -19.46 -13.84
CA ASP A 319 8.31 -19.60 -13.68
C ASP A 319 8.95 -18.51 -12.81
N VAL A 320 8.21 -17.46 -12.46
CA VAL A 320 8.66 -16.42 -11.50
C VAL A 320 8.23 -16.82 -10.10
N ARG A 321 9.22 -17.02 -9.21
CA ARG A 321 8.99 -17.33 -7.80
C ARG A 321 8.55 -16.09 -7.04
N LEU A 322 7.46 -16.21 -6.29
CA LEU A 322 6.91 -15.13 -5.45
C LEU A 322 7.14 -15.49 -3.99
N VAL A 323 8.00 -14.76 -3.29
CA VAL A 323 8.49 -15.12 -1.95
C VAL A 323 8.12 -14.03 -0.94
N GLY A 324 7.19 -14.34 -0.05
CA GLY A 324 6.75 -13.47 1.04
C GLY A 324 7.40 -13.80 2.38
N ILE A 325 7.92 -12.82 3.10
CA ILE A 325 8.59 -13.02 4.40
C ILE A 325 7.82 -12.41 5.55
N GLU A 326 7.33 -13.24 6.46
CA GLU A 326 6.65 -12.81 7.70
C GLU A 326 7.62 -12.64 8.87
N ALA A 327 7.19 -11.89 9.89
CA ALA A 327 7.97 -11.71 11.11
C ALA A 327 7.79 -12.89 12.08
N ALA A 328 8.86 -13.65 12.31
CA ALA A 328 8.92 -14.66 13.37
C ALA A 328 9.15 -14.06 14.77
N GLY A 329 9.29 -12.73 14.89
CA GLY A 329 9.49 -12.06 16.18
C GLY A 329 10.67 -12.65 16.95
N LEU A 330 10.41 -13.15 18.17
CA LEU A 330 11.42 -13.80 19.01
C LEU A 330 11.62 -15.31 18.71
N GLY A 331 11.04 -15.79 17.61
CA GLY A 331 10.97 -17.20 17.23
C GLY A 331 9.54 -17.74 17.30
N LEU A 332 9.19 -18.69 16.44
CA LEU A 332 7.83 -19.24 16.36
C LEU A 332 7.41 -19.91 17.68
N ASP A 333 8.30 -20.67 18.31
CA ASP A 333 8.02 -21.38 19.57
C ASP A 333 7.83 -20.45 20.79
N SER A 334 8.19 -19.17 20.65
CA SER A 334 8.07 -18.19 21.74
C SER A 334 6.63 -17.70 21.96
N GLY A 335 5.73 -17.94 21.00
CA GLY A 335 4.41 -17.32 20.94
C GLY A 335 4.43 -15.80 20.71
N LYS A 336 5.59 -15.21 20.49
CA LYS A 336 5.78 -13.76 20.22
C LYS A 336 6.29 -13.58 18.79
N HIS A 337 5.37 -13.67 17.84
CA HIS A 337 5.62 -13.51 16.41
C HIS A 337 4.42 -12.89 15.69
N SER A 338 4.58 -12.60 14.40
CA SER A 338 3.51 -12.18 13.48
C SER A 338 3.47 -13.06 12.22
N ALA A 339 3.92 -14.31 12.33
CA ALA A 339 3.98 -15.29 11.25
C ALA A 339 2.61 -15.96 10.98
N THR A 340 1.66 -15.14 10.52
CA THR A 340 0.25 -15.50 10.31
C THR A 340 0.08 -16.67 9.34
N LEU A 341 0.80 -16.67 8.23
CA LEU A 341 0.75 -17.71 7.22
C LEU A 341 1.53 -18.95 7.67
N ALA A 342 2.55 -18.82 8.51
CA ALA A 342 3.30 -19.98 9.00
C ALA A 342 2.49 -20.83 10.00
N VAL A 343 1.80 -20.20 10.96
CA VAL A 343 1.19 -20.90 12.09
C VAL A 343 -0.27 -20.53 12.38
N GLY A 344 -0.85 -19.59 11.63
CA GLY A 344 -2.23 -19.16 11.83
C GLY A 344 -3.26 -20.05 11.14
N ASP A 345 -4.51 -19.80 11.49
CA ASP A 345 -5.70 -20.53 11.02
C ASP A 345 -6.60 -19.62 10.19
N VAL A 346 -7.51 -20.22 9.43
CA VAL A 346 -8.51 -19.47 8.67
C VAL A 346 -9.63 -19.00 9.60
N GLY A 347 -9.97 -17.72 9.51
CA GLY A 347 -11.11 -17.16 10.22
C GLY A 347 -11.55 -15.83 9.62
N VAL A 348 -12.45 -15.15 10.32
CA VAL A 348 -13.00 -13.85 9.89
C VAL A 348 -12.54 -12.79 10.84
N TYR A 349 -11.82 -11.79 10.33
CA TYR A 349 -11.34 -10.67 11.12
C TYR A 349 -11.31 -9.40 10.28
N HIS A 350 -11.67 -8.26 10.90
CA HIS A 350 -11.72 -6.95 10.25
C HIS A 350 -12.52 -6.92 8.93
N GLY A 351 -13.54 -7.77 8.77
CA GLY A 351 -14.47 -7.70 7.64
C GLY A 351 -14.15 -8.61 6.45
N SER A 352 -13.11 -9.44 6.51
CA SER A 352 -12.85 -10.49 5.51
C SER A 352 -12.44 -11.82 6.13
N MET A 353 -12.62 -12.88 5.35
CA MET A 353 -12.08 -14.21 5.66
C MET A 353 -10.64 -14.32 5.15
N SER A 354 -9.69 -14.64 6.03
CA SER A 354 -8.26 -14.80 5.71
C SER A 354 -7.56 -15.71 6.73
N TYR A 355 -6.26 -15.95 6.56
CA TYR A 355 -5.44 -16.46 7.66
C TYR A 355 -5.25 -15.40 8.74
N LEU A 356 -5.33 -15.83 10.00
CA LEU A 356 -5.06 -15.01 11.17
C LEU A 356 -4.52 -15.84 12.36
N LEU A 357 -3.86 -15.17 13.29
CA LEU A 357 -3.40 -15.71 14.57
C LEU A 357 -4.55 -15.66 15.57
N GLN A 358 -5.04 -16.83 15.97
CA GLN A 358 -6.11 -17.00 16.95
C GLN A 358 -5.86 -18.23 17.83
N ASP A 359 -6.48 -18.26 19.01
CA ASP A 359 -6.51 -19.45 19.85
C ASP A 359 -7.61 -20.44 19.44
N ASP A 360 -7.74 -21.54 20.18
CA ASP A 360 -8.73 -22.59 19.96
C ASP A 360 -10.19 -22.12 20.17
N GLN A 361 -10.37 -20.97 20.83
CA GLN A 361 -11.66 -20.31 21.04
C GLN A 361 -11.93 -19.19 20.03
N GLY A 362 -11.05 -19.02 19.04
CA GLY A 362 -11.14 -17.99 18.01
C GLY A 362 -10.84 -16.57 18.52
N GLN A 363 -10.19 -16.43 19.68
CA GLN A 363 -9.73 -15.12 20.15
C GLN A 363 -8.44 -14.71 19.45
N ILE A 364 -8.36 -13.45 19.04
CA ILE A 364 -7.21 -12.93 18.29
C ILE A 364 -5.98 -12.89 19.20
N LEU A 365 -4.92 -13.56 18.76
CA LEU A 365 -3.63 -13.53 19.45
C LEU A 365 -2.90 -12.22 19.17
N ARG A 366 -2.17 -11.73 20.17
CA ARG A 366 -1.40 -10.49 20.05
C ARG A 366 -0.15 -10.74 19.18
N PRO A 367 -0.01 -10.07 18.02
CA PRO A 367 1.18 -10.22 17.19
C PRO A 367 2.40 -9.56 17.85
N HIS A 368 3.59 -9.97 17.44
CA HIS A 368 4.85 -9.34 17.82
C HIS A 368 5.85 -9.29 16.67
N SER A 369 6.53 -8.14 16.52
CA SER A 369 7.63 -7.94 15.59
C SER A 369 8.41 -6.69 15.98
N ILE A 370 9.72 -6.67 15.74
CA ILE A 370 10.50 -5.43 15.83
C ILE A 370 10.16 -4.44 14.71
N GLY A 371 9.76 -4.96 13.55
CA GLY A 371 9.20 -4.17 12.46
C GLY A 371 7.72 -3.92 12.72
N VAL A 372 7.38 -2.78 13.33
CA VAL A 372 6.00 -2.46 13.76
C VAL A 372 4.98 -2.54 12.61
N GLY A 373 5.37 -2.29 11.36
CA GLY A 373 4.50 -2.46 10.19
C GLY A 373 4.14 -3.91 9.85
N LEU A 374 4.84 -4.90 10.43
CA LEU A 374 4.54 -6.33 10.32
C LEU A 374 3.77 -6.86 11.55
N GLU A 375 3.61 -6.07 12.61
CA GLU A 375 2.93 -6.46 13.86
C GLU A 375 1.40 -6.42 13.70
N TYR A 376 0.86 -7.37 12.92
CA TYR A 376 -0.57 -7.51 12.64
C TYR A 376 -0.95 -9.00 12.66
N PRO A 377 -2.09 -9.41 13.27
CA PRO A 377 -2.39 -10.82 13.47
C PRO A 377 -3.06 -11.48 12.26
N GLY A 378 -3.33 -10.74 11.19
CA GLY A 378 -4.00 -11.26 9.99
C GLY A 378 -3.19 -11.01 8.73
N VAL A 379 -3.71 -11.44 7.59
CA VAL A 379 -3.13 -11.12 6.28
C VAL A 379 -4.23 -10.88 5.24
N GLY A 380 -3.88 -10.24 4.13
CA GLY A 380 -4.83 -10.00 3.05
C GLY A 380 -5.41 -11.29 2.45
N PRO A 381 -6.67 -11.28 1.97
CA PRO A 381 -7.31 -12.46 1.43
C PRO A 381 -6.65 -12.96 0.15
N GLU A 382 -6.14 -12.07 -0.72
CA GLU A 382 -5.39 -12.48 -1.91
C GLU A 382 -4.04 -13.12 -1.56
N ILE A 383 -3.36 -12.67 -0.50
CA ILE A 383 -2.15 -13.33 0.02
C ILE A 383 -2.48 -14.73 0.56
N SER A 384 -3.59 -14.86 1.31
CA SER A 384 -4.07 -16.15 1.81
C SER A 384 -4.35 -17.13 0.66
N PHE A 385 -4.95 -16.63 -0.41
CA PHE A 385 -5.21 -17.38 -1.62
C PHE A 385 -3.92 -17.77 -2.37
N LEU A 386 -2.94 -16.87 -2.47
CA LEU A 386 -1.63 -17.17 -3.07
C LEU A 386 -0.89 -18.28 -2.31
N LYS A 387 -1.02 -18.34 -0.97
CA LYS A 387 -0.51 -19.45 -0.17
C LYS A 387 -1.26 -20.75 -0.48
N GLU A 388 -2.59 -20.73 -0.38
CA GLU A 388 -3.42 -21.93 -0.53
C GLU A 388 -3.32 -22.56 -1.93
N SER A 389 -3.21 -21.73 -2.96
CA SER A 389 -3.01 -22.18 -4.35
C SER A 389 -1.58 -22.66 -4.63
N GLY A 390 -0.64 -22.44 -3.72
CA GLY A 390 0.79 -22.71 -3.94
C GLY A 390 1.47 -21.75 -4.91
N ARG A 391 0.81 -20.67 -5.34
CA ARG A 391 1.38 -19.71 -6.30
C ARG A 391 2.50 -18.86 -5.67
N ALA A 392 2.43 -18.59 -4.37
CA ALA A 392 3.49 -17.90 -3.64
C ALA A 392 3.99 -18.74 -2.46
N GLU A 393 5.28 -18.62 -2.20
CA GLU A 393 5.99 -19.26 -1.10
C GLU A 393 6.09 -18.27 0.07
N PHE A 394 5.89 -18.75 1.29
CA PHE A 394 5.96 -17.91 2.49
C PHE A 394 6.93 -18.48 3.51
N TYR A 395 7.84 -17.62 3.98
CA TYR A 395 8.87 -17.95 4.96
C TYR A 395 8.90 -16.90 6.06
N THR A 396 9.77 -17.08 7.04
CA THR A 396 9.85 -16.18 8.20
C THR A 396 11.27 -15.72 8.48
N ALA A 397 11.39 -14.52 9.04
CA ALA A 397 12.63 -13.99 9.61
C ALA A 397 12.38 -13.49 11.04
N THR A 398 13.29 -13.77 11.96
CA THR A 398 13.26 -13.30 13.35
C THR A 398 13.69 -11.85 13.45
N ASP A 399 13.38 -11.21 14.58
CA ASP A 399 13.81 -9.84 14.88
C ASP A 399 15.34 -9.69 14.78
N GLN A 400 16.08 -10.70 15.27
CA GLN A 400 17.54 -10.67 15.26
C GLN A 400 18.11 -10.76 13.85
N GLU A 401 17.57 -11.63 13.00
CA GLU A 401 17.96 -11.75 11.60
C GLU A 401 17.63 -10.43 10.85
N ALA A 402 16.48 -9.81 11.11
CA ALA A 402 16.09 -8.53 10.50
C ALA A 402 17.04 -7.38 10.91
N ILE A 403 17.42 -7.27 12.18
CA ILE A 403 18.41 -6.27 12.62
C ILE A 403 19.74 -6.46 11.90
N GLN A 404 20.23 -7.71 11.81
CA GLN A 404 21.48 -8.03 11.14
C GLN A 404 21.44 -7.65 9.65
N ALA A 405 20.36 -7.99 8.96
CA ALA A 405 20.15 -7.65 7.56
C ALA A 405 20.05 -6.14 7.32
N CYS A 406 19.40 -5.40 8.22
CA CYS A 406 19.36 -3.94 8.19
C CYS A 406 20.78 -3.34 8.25
N MET A 407 21.60 -3.82 9.20
CA MET A 407 22.98 -3.37 9.36
C MET A 407 23.86 -3.76 8.17
N LEU A 408 23.65 -4.96 7.61
CA LEU A 408 24.36 -5.44 6.43
C LEU A 408 24.11 -4.53 5.23
N LEU A 409 22.84 -4.29 4.87
CA LEU A 409 22.51 -3.42 3.74
C LEU A 409 23.04 -1.99 3.96
N SER A 410 22.91 -1.47 5.17
CA SER A 410 23.41 -0.14 5.53
C SER A 410 24.93 -0.02 5.32
N ARG A 411 25.71 -1.04 5.69
CA ARG A 411 27.17 -1.03 5.54
C ARG A 411 27.64 -1.32 4.12
N LEU A 412 26.92 -2.17 3.40
CA LEU A 412 27.31 -2.56 2.05
C LEU A 412 26.89 -1.52 1.02
N GLU A 413 25.66 -1.02 1.08
CA GLU A 413 25.08 -0.17 0.04
C GLU A 413 24.79 1.26 0.49
N GLY A 414 25.01 1.61 1.76
CA GLY A 414 24.68 2.94 2.28
C GLY A 414 23.17 3.22 2.32
N ILE A 415 22.35 2.18 2.29
CA ILE A 415 20.88 2.27 2.33
C ILE A 415 20.43 1.76 3.70
N ILE A 416 19.75 2.62 4.46
CA ILE A 416 19.13 2.24 5.75
C ILE A 416 17.69 1.79 5.45
N PRO A 417 17.39 0.49 5.35
CA PRO A 417 16.04 0.01 5.07
C PRO A 417 15.16 0.14 6.30
N ALA A 418 13.85 0.23 6.09
CA ALA A 418 12.90 0.01 7.18
C ALA A 418 13.06 -1.41 7.75
N LEU A 419 12.80 -1.59 9.05
CA LEU A 419 12.89 -2.90 9.68
C LEU A 419 11.92 -3.92 9.07
N GLU A 420 10.82 -3.46 8.49
CA GLU A 420 9.91 -4.31 7.70
C GLU A 420 10.65 -4.89 6.47
N THR A 421 11.28 -4.03 5.65
CA THR A 421 12.12 -4.43 4.51
C THR A 421 13.27 -5.35 4.95
N ALA A 422 13.84 -5.10 6.13
CA ALA A 422 14.94 -5.89 6.64
C ALA A 422 14.58 -7.37 6.88
N HIS A 423 13.31 -7.70 7.14
CA HIS A 423 12.86 -9.09 7.19
C HIS A 423 12.98 -9.78 5.82
N ALA A 424 12.62 -9.08 4.73
CA ALA A 424 12.79 -9.61 3.38
C ALA A 424 14.29 -9.83 3.05
N LEU A 425 15.15 -8.89 3.48
CA LEU A 425 16.60 -8.98 3.27
C LEU A 425 17.22 -10.13 4.05
N ALA A 426 16.76 -10.38 5.28
CA ALA A 426 17.24 -11.46 6.14
C ALA A 426 17.07 -12.85 5.51
N PHE A 427 16.03 -13.03 4.69
CA PHE A 427 15.81 -14.32 4.04
C PHE A 427 16.81 -14.60 2.90
N LEU A 428 17.54 -13.60 2.41
CA LEU A 428 18.52 -13.79 1.34
C LEU A 428 19.63 -14.78 1.72
N ASP A 429 20.01 -14.85 3.00
CA ASP A 429 20.95 -15.85 3.53
C ASP A 429 20.51 -17.30 3.23
N LYS A 430 19.19 -17.55 3.25
CA LYS A 430 18.59 -18.86 3.00
C LYS A 430 18.25 -19.06 1.52
N LEU A 431 17.84 -17.98 0.84
CA LEU A 431 17.40 -18.03 -0.55
C LEU A 431 18.56 -18.16 -1.54
N VAL A 432 19.57 -17.29 -1.45
CA VAL A 432 20.64 -17.19 -2.45
C VAL A 432 21.37 -18.52 -2.69
N PRO A 433 21.73 -19.31 -1.65
CA PRO A 433 22.38 -20.61 -1.86
C PRO A 433 21.54 -21.63 -2.66
N THR A 434 20.24 -21.40 -2.82
CA THR A 434 19.33 -22.30 -3.57
C THR A 434 19.16 -21.91 -5.05
N LEU A 435 19.73 -20.77 -5.47
CA LEU A 435 19.55 -20.22 -6.80
C LEU A 435 20.68 -20.65 -7.74
N HIS A 436 20.35 -20.71 -9.03
CA HIS A 436 21.32 -20.93 -10.08
C HIS A 436 22.12 -19.65 -10.37
N ASP A 437 23.30 -19.81 -10.96
CA ASP A 437 24.15 -18.68 -11.39
C ASP A 437 23.41 -17.81 -12.42
N GLY A 438 23.49 -16.49 -12.26
CA GLY A 438 22.84 -15.53 -13.14
C GLY A 438 21.38 -15.19 -12.79
N ALA A 439 20.76 -15.90 -11.83
CA ALA A 439 19.39 -15.65 -11.41
C ALA A 439 19.19 -14.20 -10.94
N LYS A 440 18.12 -13.55 -11.40
CA LYS A 440 17.73 -12.17 -11.08
C LYS A 440 16.75 -12.15 -9.93
N VAL A 441 17.22 -11.72 -8.75
CA VAL A 441 16.41 -11.54 -7.55
C VAL A 441 16.00 -10.08 -7.42
N VAL A 442 14.71 -9.78 -7.36
CA VAL A 442 14.20 -8.43 -7.05
C VAL A 442 13.55 -8.43 -5.68
N LEU A 443 14.09 -7.63 -4.77
CA LEU A 443 13.55 -7.42 -3.43
C LEU A 443 12.85 -6.06 -3.33
N ASN A 444 11.64 -6.04 -2.78
CA ASN A 444 10.92 -4.79 -2.53
C ASN A 444 11.52 -4.04 -1.33
N CYS A 445 12.24 -2.95 -1.58
CA CYS A 445 12.70 -2.06 -0.52
C CYS A 445 11.54 -1.13 -0.12
N SER A 446 10.60 -1.69 0.63
CA SER A 446 9.24 -1.17 0.83
C SER A 446 9.16 0.20 1.54
N GLY A 447 10.25 0.64 2.19
CA GLY A 447 10.35 1.88 2.94
C GLY A 447 11.74 2.10 3.54
N ARG A 448 12.02 3.35 3.92
CA ARG A 448 13.28 3.80 4.56
C ARG A 448 13.27 3.65 6.08
N GLY A 449 14.44 3.44 6.66
CA GLY A 449 14.62 3.11 8.08
C GLY A 449 14.82 4.29 9.03
N ASP A 450 14.66 5.54 8.59
CA ASP A 450 14.81 6.71 9.46
C ASP A 450 13.92 6.63 10.71
N LYS A 451 12.71 6.07 10.56
CA LYS A 451 11.78 5.86 11.69
C LYS A 451 12.29 4.84 12.72
N ASP A 452 13.17 3.94 12.31
CA ASP A 452 13.61 2.79 13.10
C ASP A 452 14.93 3.04 13.84
N ILE A 453 15.59 4.18 13.60
CA ILE A 453 16.91 4.51 14.20
C ILE A 453 16.89 4.38 15.73
N LYS A 454 15.85 4.90 16.39
CA LYS A 454 15.73 4.82 17.86
C LYS A 454 15.65 3.37 18.33
N THR A 455 14.88 2.54 17.63
CA THR A 455 14.76 1.10 17.91
C THR A 455 16.10 0.39 17.69
N LEU A 456 16.80 0.71 16.61
CA LEU A 456 18.12 0.14 16.29
C LEU A 456 19.19 0.53 17.33
N ILE A 457 19.19 1.77 17.82
CA ILE A 457 20.08 2.20 18.91
C ILE A 457 19.81 1.38 20.19
N GLN A 458 18.53 1.16 20.53
CA GLN A 458 18.15 0.45 21.74
C GLN A 458 18.43 -1.06 21.69
N ARG A 459 18.35 -1.68 20.51
CA ARG A 459 18.34 -3.16 20.36
C ARG A 459 19.48 -3.75 19.53
N GLY A 460 20.24 -2.95 18.78
CA GLY A 460 21.02 -3.48 17.66
C GLY A 460 22.32 -2.76 17.30
N MET A 461 22.66 -1.62 17.89
CA MET A 461 24.00 -1.08 17.71
C MET A 461 24.95 -1.74 18.73
N PRO A 462 25.98 -2.49 18.29
CA PRO A 462 27.06 -2.85 19.20
C PRO A 462 27.61 -1.58 19.84
N SER A 463 27.92 -1.64 21.13
CA SER A 463 28.34 -0.52 21.98
C SER A 463 29.53 0.29 21.46
N SER A 464 30.21 -0.18 20.40
CA SER A 464 31.26 0.51 19.67
C SER A 464 30.77 1.64 18.73
N LEU A 465 29.46 1.87 18.60
CA LEU A 465 28.86 2.89 17.71
C LEU A 465 28.16 4.03 18.47
N CYS A 466 28.12 4.00 19.81
CA CYS A 466 27.53 5.05 20.65
C CYS A 466 28.57 6.02 21.20
#